data_AF-A0AAV4GLT2-F1
#
_entry.id   AF-A0AAV4GLT2-F1
#
_cell.length_a   1.000
_cell.length_b   1.000
_cell.length_c   1.000
_cell.angle_alpha   90.00
_cell.angle_beta   90.00
_cell.angle_gamma   90.00
#
_symmetry.space_group_name_H-M   'P 1'
#
loop_
_entity.id
_entity.type
_entity.pdbx_description
1 polymer ?
#
loop_
_entity_poly.entity_id
_entity_poly.type
_entity_poly.pdbx_seq_one_letter_code
_entity_poly.pdbx_strand_id
1 'polypeptide(L)'
;MFITNEKRNLSVAGHTPRLLLPVVAVLLLALLPNTSALLRRFILRDKNNDKISVIMDIEFTMNLVVKKDDKVVSKIELNHYHIDEARLGGMWTGVKNIQFDFVSLKVEGLVLSYTFDLDGSPGNVFMSRALYLTPEKAFWRVYSPLKNLRFEVPDRLSLGDEKKSFLCDKKETVFFKKVSQRSDGYEYLVKMETTYFQVQAFSIKGQGFSSYDPTECKDAPWSAPISKNIAFAIIVGSVVGGIVLMTVVVVVVVTIVRVRRNRDSGAL
;
A
#
# COMPACT_ATOMS: atom_id res chain seq x y z
N MET A 1 19.28 -9.70 -11.74
CA MET A 1 18.65 -8.40 -11.54
C MET A 1 18.72 -8.08 -10.07
N PHE A 2 18.83 -6.81 -9.70
CA PHE A 2 18.72 -6.41 -8.31
C PHE A 2 17.80 -5.18 -8.23
N ILE A 3 17.02 -5.14 -7.16
CA ILE A 3 16.11 -4.05 -6.86
C ILE A 3 16.66 -3.34 -5.64
N THR A 4 16.84 -2.03 -5.73
CA THR A 4 17.16 -1.19 -4.58
C THR A 4 15.92 -0.46 -4.10
N ASN A 5 15.77 -0.35 -2.78
CA ASN A 5 14.73 0.44 -2.11
C ASN A 5 15.40 1.65 -1.45
N GLU A 6 14.98 2.85 -1.83
CA GLU A 6 15.45 4.12 -1.27
C GLU A 6 14.30 4.84 -0.55
N LYS A 7 14.57 5.30 0.67
CA LYS A 7 13.65 6.16 1.43
C LYS A 7 13.74 7.59 0.90
N ARG A 8 12.61 8.22 0.57
CA ARG A 8 12.57 9.64 0.18
C ARG A 8 11.57 10.41 1.02
N ASN A 9 11.95 11.61 1.43
CA ASN A 9 11.01 12.58 1.96
C ASN A 9 10.37 13.30 0.77
N LEU A 10 9.04 13.28 0.70
CA LEU A 10 8.31 14.18 -0.18
C LEU A 10 8.58 15.61 0.32
N SER A 11 9.51 16.29 -0.35
CA SER A 11 9.56 17.75 -0.29
C SER A 11 8.34 18.24 -1.06
N VAL A 12 7.19 18.32 -0.39
CA VAL A 12 6.09 19.12 -0.89
C VAL A 12 6.66 20.52 -1.02
N ALA A 13 6.93 20.96 -2.24
CA ALA A 13 7.27 22.34 -2.54
C ALA A 13 5.99 23.16 -2.33
N GLY A 14 5.60 23.28 -1.06
CA GLY A 14 4.50 24.12 -0.65
C GLY A 14 4.90 25.54 -0.95
N HIS A 15 4.18 26.15 -1.89
CA HIS A 15 3.97 27.59 -1.88
C HIS A 15 3.62 27.97 -0.44
N THR A 16 4.58 28.51 0.29
CA THR A 16 4.37 29.04 1.64
C THR A 16 3.66 30.37 1.44
N PRO A 17 2.36 30.49 1.74
CA PRO A 17 1.74 31.79 1.75
C PRO A 17 2.38 32.57 2.90
N ARG A 18 3.07 33.66 2.58
CA ARG A 18 3.54 34.65 3.55
C ARG A 18 2.32 35.35 4.16
N LEU A 19 1.67 34.70 5.13
CA LEU A 19 0.64 35.31 5.95
C LEU A 19 1.06 35.18 7.42
N LEU A 20 1.40 36.34 7.98
CA LEU A 20 1.59 36.59 9.39
C LEU A 20 0.27 36.29 10.14
N LEU A 21 0.14 35.09 10.70
CA LEU A 21 -0.91 34.72 11.66
C LEU A 21 -0.29 33.88 12.80
N PRO A 22 -0.84 33.99 14.02
CA PRO A 22 -0.09 33.98 15.27
C PRO A 22 0.31 32.57 15.73
N VAL A 23 1.24 32.54 16.68
CA VAL A 23 1.83 31.41 17.43
C VAL A 23 0.87 30.25 17.75
N VAL A 24 -0.45 30.49 17.84
CA VAL A 24 -1.49 29.46 18.05
C VAL A 24 -1.64 28.51 16.84
N ALA A 25 -1.48 29.01 15.61
CA ALA A 25 -1.51 28.17 14.41
C ALA A 25 -0.30 27.23 14.33
N VAL A 26 0.87 27.69 14.82
CA VAL A 26 2.10 26.88 14.89
C VAL A 26 1.95 25.75 15.91
N LEU A 27 1.28 25.99 17.04
CA LEU A 27 1.01 24.96 18.05
C LEU A 27 -0.02 23.91 17.56
N LEU A 28 -1.04 24.34 16.81
CA LEU A 28 -2.02 23.44 16.19
C LEU A 28 -1.42 22.61 15.04
N LEU A 29 -0.50 23.18 14.26
CA LEU A 29 0.27 22.45 13.24
C LEU A 29 1.23 21.41 13.86
N ALA A 30 1.75 21.66 15.06
CA ALA A 30 2.60 20.70 15.79
C ALA A 30 1.80 19.52 16.42
N LEU A 31 0.48 19.66 16.56
CA LEU A 31 -0.42 18.61 17.06
C LEU A 31 -1.08 17.79 15.95
N LEU A 32 -1.02 18.25 14.70
CA LEU A 32 -1.35 17.39 13.58
C LEU A 32 -0.28 16.31 13.52
N PRO A 33 -0.64 15.02 13.54
CA PRO A 33 0.35 13.98 13.34
C PRO A 33 1.03 14.30 12.01
N ASN A 34 2.34 14.52 12.06
CA ASN A 34 3.20 14.55 10.87
C ASN A 34 3.15 13.16 10.25
N THR A 35 2.03 12.81 9.61
CA THR A 35 1.93 11.73 8.65
C THR A 35 2.59 12.24 7.39
N SER A 36 3.90 12.50 7.45
CA SER A 36 4.69 12.67 6.26
C SER A 36 4.57 11.36 5.50
N ALA A 37 3.76 11.39 4.44
CA ALA A 37 3.67 10.36 3.43
C ALA A 37 5.08 9.90 3.07
N LEU A 38 5.42 8.68 3.48
CA LEU A 38 6.78 8.19 3.39
C LEU A 38 6.97 7.52 2.04
N LEU A 39 7.37 8.32 1.06
CA LEU A 39 7.55 7.89 -0.33
C LEU A 39 8.69 6.86 -0.44
N ARG A 40 8.43 5.79 -1.18
CA ARG A 40 9.42 4.74 -1.46
C ARG A 40 9.79 4.73 -2.93
N ARG A 41 11.09 4.76 -3.20
CA ARG A 41 11.65 4.61 -4.54
C ARG A 41 12.19 3.21 -4.74
N PHE A 42 11.72 2.55 -5.79
CA PHE A 42 12.19 1.25 -6.25
C PHE A 42 12.91 1.41 -7.58
N ILE A 43 14.11 0.86 -7.67
CA ILE A 43 14.93 0.92 -8.90
C ILE A 43 15.26 -0.50 -9.34
N LEU A 44 14.80 -0.86 -10.54
CA LEU A 44 15.06 -2.15 -11.17
C LEU A 44 16.26 -2.05 -12.11
N ARG A 45 17.40 -2.64 -11.72
CA ARG A 45 18.64 -2.61 -12.50
C ARG A 45 18.92 -3.94 -13.20
N ASP A 46 19.36 -3.85 -14.44
CA ASP A 46 19.90 -5.00 -15.17
C ASP A 46 21.23 -5.44 -14.52
N LYS A 47 21.38 -6.75 -14.30
CA LYS A 47 22.55 -7.32 -13.63
C LYS A 47 23.81 -7.18 -14.48
N ASN A 48 23.65 -7.14 -15.80
CA ASN A 48 24.77 -7.28 -16.73
C ASN A 48 25.46 -5.94 -17.03
N ASN A 49 24.71 -4.84 -16.99
CA ASN A 49 25.20 -3.52 -17.40
C ASN A 49 24.84 -2.38 -16.43
N ASP A 50 24.23 -2.70 -15.28
CA ASP A 50 23.73 -1.73 -14.27
C ASP A 50 22.76 -0.67 -14.83
N LYS A 51 22.21 -0.89 -16.04
CA LYS A 51 21.24 0.02 -16.63
C LYS A 51 19.93 -0.06 -15.85
N ILE A 52 19.44 1.10 -15.45
CA ILE A 52 18.11 1.22 -14.84
C ILE A 52 17.06 0.94 -15.90
N SER A 53 16.13 0.05 -15.57
CA SER A 53 15.06 -0.39 -16.47
C SER A 53 13.67 -0.05 -15.98
N VAL A 54 13.49 0.13 -14.66
CA VAL A 54 12.28 0.71 -14.07
C VAL A 54 12.71 1.55 -12.88
N ILE A 55 12.09 2.71 -12.73
CA ILE A 55 12.14 3.52 -11.51
C ILE A 55 10.70 3.82 -11.12
N MET A 56 10.35 3.54 -9.86
CA MET A 56 8.98 3.62 -9.37
C MET A 56 8.96 4.22 -7.96
N ASP A 57 8.35 5.38 -7.83
CA ASP A 57 8.04 6.03 -6.56
C ASP A 57 6.57 5.74 -6.23
N ILE A 58 6.31 5.09 -5.10
CA ILE A 58 4.94 4.70 -4.73
C ILE A 58 4.68 4.89 -3.24
N GLU A 59 3.45 5.29 -2.93
CA GLU A 59 2.87 5.28 -1.60
C GLU A 59 1.51 4.57 -1.65
N PHE A 60 1.38 3.48 -0.88
CA PHE A 60 0.11 2.77 -0.78
C PHE A 60 -0.13 2.17 0.62
N THR A 61 -1.41 1.90 0.89
CA THR A 61 -1.86 1.05 1.99
C THR A 61 -2.70 -0.10 1.43
N MET A 62 -2.70 -1.25 2.10
CA MET A 62 -3.49 -2.41 1.69
C MET A 62 -4.17 -3.04 2.89
N ASN A 63 -5.48 -3.17 2.84
CA ASN A 63 -6.28 -3.86 3.83
C ASN A 63 -6.78 -5.17 3.24
N LEU A 64 -6.42 -6.29 3.84
CA LEU A 64 -6.92 -7.61 3.51
C LEU A 64 -7.89 -8.07 4.59
N VAL A 65 -9.07 -8.52 4.21
CA VAL A 65 -10.12 -8.98 5.11
C VAL A 65 -10.62 -10.33 4.64
N VAL A 66 -10.68 -11.29 5.55
CA VAL A 66 -11.34 -12.58 5.33
C VAL A 66 -12.63 -12.61 6.14
N LYS A 67 -13.73 -12.93 5.49
CA LYS A 67 -15.02 -13.18 6.12
C LYS A 67 -15.43 -14.64 5.96
N LYS A 68 -16.24 -15.11 6.89
CA LYS A 68 -16.98 -16.37 6.79
C LYS A 68 -18.38 -16.14 7.32
N ASP A 69 -19.41 -16.48 6.54
CA ASP A 69 -20.82 -16.27 6.92
C ASP A 69 -21.08 -14.81 7.37
N ASP A 70 -20.60 -13.85 6.57
CA ASP A 70 -20.62 -12.40 6.80
C ASP A 70 -19.83 -11.87 8.02
N LYS A 71 -19.22 -12.74 8.82
CA LYS A 71 -18.39 -12.36 9.97
C LYS A 71 -16.93 -12.22 9.58
N VAL A 72 -16.28 -11.13 10.00
CA VAL A 72 -14.83 -10.96 9.81
C VAL A 72 -14.08 -11.96 10.69
N VAL A 73 -13.31 -12.84 10.05
CA VAL A 73 -12.49 -13.86 10.71
C VAL A 73 -11.08 -13.34 10.93
N SER A 74 -10.54 -12.60 9.96
CA SER A 74 -9.20 -12.02 10.05
C SER A 74 -9.08 -10.74 9.24
N LYS A 75 -8.21 -9.84 9.70
CA LYS A 75 -7.86 -8.57 9.04
C LYS A 75 -6.35 -8.36 9.11
N ILE A 76 -5.77 -7.97 7.99
CA ILE A 76 -4.37 -7.57 7.86
C ILE A 76 -4.34 -6.18 7.25
N GLU A 77 -3.51 -5.31 7.82
CA GLU A 77 -3.28 -3.96 7.29
C GLU A 77 -1.79 -3.81 6.99
N LEU A 78 -1.49 -3.56 5.72
CA LEU A 78 -0.16 -3.27 5.21
C LEU A 78 -0.05 -1.77 4.94
N ASN A 79 1.08 -1.23 5.35
CA ASN A 79 1.43 0.17 5.21
C ASN A 79 2.91 0.27 4.82
N HIS A 80 3.44 1.49 4.79
CA HIS A 80 4.82 1.75 4.38
C HIS A 80 5.90 0.98 5.18
N TYR A 81 5.64 0.58 6.43
CA TYR A 81 6.59 -0.24 7.20
C TYR A 81 6.72 -1.64 6.62
N HIS A 82 5.61 -2.25 6.20
CA HIS A 82 5.60 -3.60 5.65
C HIS A 82 6.24 -3.67 4.26
N ILE A 83 6.22 -2.56 3.52
CA ILE A 83 6.91 -2.45 2.22
C ILE A 83 8.43 -2.54 2.40
N ASP A 84 8.99 -2.00 3.49
CA ASP A 84 10.43 -2.09 3.77
C ASP A 84 10.90 -3.52 4.06
N GLU A 85 10.00 -4.34 4.60
CA GLU A 85 10.25 -5.74 4.93
C GLU A 85 9.94 -6.69 3.76
N ALA A 86 9.31 -6.19 2.70
CA ALA A 86 8.98 -7.00 1.54
C ALA A 86 10.26 -7.43 0.81
N ARG A 87 10.33 -8.71 0.45
CA ARG A 87 11.36 -9.20 -0.46
C ARG A 87 11.04 -8.71 -1.86
N LEU A 88 12.02 -8.09 -2.50
CA LEU A 88 11.85 -7.52 -3.83
C LEU A 88 12.31 -8.52 -4.88
N GLY A 89 11.39 -8.90 -5.77
CA GLY A 89 11.64 -9.77 -6.91
C GLY A 89 11.47 -9.02 -8.23
N GLY A 90 12.17 -9.45 -9.28
CA GLY A 90 12.00 -8.87 -10.60
C GLY A 90 12.42 -9.82 -11.72
N MET A 91 11.74 -9.71 -12.86
CA MET A 91 12.01 -10.49 -14.06
C MET A 91 12.32 -9.57 -15.24
N TRP A 92 13.20 -10.03 -16.13
CA TRP A 92 13.56 -9.34 -17.36
C TRP A 92 13.50 -10.29 -18.56
N THR A 93 12.37 -10.30 -19.27
CA THR A 93 12.22 -10.98 -20.56
C THR A 93 11.15 -10.28 -21.39
N GLY A 94 11.52 -9.27 -22.18
CA GLY A 94 10.60 -8.43 -22.99
C GLY A 94 9.67 -7.53 -22.18
N VAL A 95 9.22 -8.03 -21.04
CA VAL A 95 8.40 -7.43 -20.01
C VAL A 95 9.30 -7.13 -18.80
N LYS A 96 9.04 -6.02 -18.10
CA LYS A 96 9.69 -5.67 -16.84
C LYS A 96 8.72 -5.93 -15.69
N ASN A 97 9.22 -6.38 -14.55
CA ASN A 97 8.35 -6.70 -13.44
C ASN A 97 9.00 -6.34 -12.10
N ILE A 98 8.24 -5.71 -11.21
CA ILE A 98 8.59 -5.45 -9.81
C ILE A 98 7.59 -6.23 -8.96
N GLN A 99 8.09 -7.10 -8.08
CA GLN A 99 7.30 -7.88 -7.14
C GLN A 99 7.66 -7.53 -5.70
N PHE A 100 6.64 -7.34 -4.89
CA PHE A 100 6.72 -7.24 -3.44
C PHE A 100 6.20 -8.54 -2.85
N ASP A 101 7.11 -9.39 -2.37
CA ASP A 101 6.78 -10.60 -1.63
C ASP A 101 6.82 -10.29 -0.13
N PHE A 102 5.64 -10.23 0.49
CA PHE A 102 5.52 -9.92 1.92
C PHE A 102 5.77 -11.22 2.71
N VAL A 103 6.95 -11.29 3.34
CA VAL A 103 7.42 -12.45 4.14
C VAL A 103 7.71 -12.04 5.59
N SER A 104 7.00 -11.02 6.10
CA SER A 104 7.15 -10.55 7.48
C SER A 104 6.56 -11.56 8.47
N LEU A 105 6.93 -11.45 9.76
CA LEU A 105 6.47 -12.33 10.85
C LEU A 105 4.94 -12.47 10.99
N LYS A 106 4.15 -11.60 10.33
CA LYS A 106 2.69 -11.57 10.45
C LYS A 106 1.95 -11.90 9.16
N VAL A 107 2.61 -11.88 8.00
CA VAL A 107 1.97 -12.05 6.69
C VAL A 107 2.94 -12.78 5.77
N GLU A 108 2.58 -13.99 5.37
CA GLU A 108 3.28 -14.77 4.36
C GLU A 108 2.35 -15.11 3.19
N GLY A 109 2.92 -15.38 2.02
CA GLY A 109 2.13 -15.81 0.85
C GLY A 109 1.28 -14.70 0.24
N LEU A 110 1.69 -13.45 0.41
CA LEU A 110 1.13 -12.30 -0.29
C LEU A 110 2.18 -11.71 -1.22
N VAL A 111 1.85 -11.62 -2.51
CA VAL A 111 2.74 -11.04 -3.53
C VAL A 111 1.99 -9.98 -4.33
N LEU A 112 2.48 -8.74 -4.31
CA LEU A 112 2.00 -7.65 -5.17
C LEU A 112 2.95 -7.48 -6.35
N SER A 113 2.43 -7.53 -7.56
CA SER A 113 3.21 -7.54 -8.80
C SER A 113 2.79 -6.40 -9.72
N TYR A 114 3.78 -5.63 -10.17
CA TYR A 114 3.66 -4.57 -11.17
C TYR A 114 4.41 -5.00 -12.42
N THR A 115 3.70 -5.15 -13.53
CA THR A 115 4.24 -5.65 -14.79
C THR A 115 4.16 -4.54 -15.83
N PHE A 116 5.25 -4.29 -16.54
CA PHE A 116 5.38 -3.25 -17.54
C PHE A 116 5.70 -3.87 -18.89
N ASP A 117 4.96 -3.46 -19.91
CA ASP A 117 5.10 -3.91 -21.28
C ASP A 117 5.21 -2.72 -22.24
N LEU A 118 5.91 -2.93 -23.36
CA LEU A 118 6.03 -1.97 -24.45
C LEU A 118 5.14 -2.42 -25.60
N ASP A 119 4.39 -1.48 -26.16
CA ASP A 119 3.65 -1.68 -27.40
C ASP A 119 4.11 -0.69 -28.48
N GLY A 120 4.40 -1.22 -29.68
CA GLY A 120 4.80 -0.45 -30.86
C GLY A 120 6.19 0.23 -30.81
N SER A 121 6.44 1.08 -31.82
CA SER A 121 7.61 1.97 -31.93
C SER A 121 7.20 3.31 -32.58
N PRO A 122 7.42 4.48 -31.92
CA PRO A 122 7.96 4.63 -30.57
C PRO A 122 7.08 3.94 -29.51
N GLY A 123 7.74 3.36 -28.51
CA GLY A 123 7.11 2.44 -27.56
C GLY A 123 6.23 3.17 -26.54
N ASN A 124 4.94 2.84 -26.54
CA ASN A 124 4.06 3.21 -25.44
C ASN A 124 4.20 2.17 -24.33
N VAL A 125 4.34 2.64 -23.10
CA VAL A 125 4.44 1.78 -21.93
C VAL A 125 3.05 1.52 -21.37
N PHE A 126 2.76 0.26 -21.10
CA PHE A 126 1.59 -0.18 -20.38
C PHE A 126 1.99 -0.82 -19.06
N MET A 127 1.08 -0.79 -18.09
CA MET A 127 1.27 -1.43 -16.80
C MET A 127 0.05 -2.23 -16.38
N SER A 128 0.27 -3.47 -15.96
CA SER A 128 -0.71 -4.28 -15.25
C SER A 128 -0.29 -4.50 -13.79
N ARG A 129 -1.30 -4.71 -12.94
CA ARG A 129 -1.12 -4.94 -11.52
C ARG A 129 -1.89 -6.17 -11.10
N ALA A 130 -1.21 -7.08 -10.41
CA ALA A 130 -1.80 -8.30 -9.88
C ALA A 130 -1.39 -8.51 -8.42
N LEU A 131 -2.32 -9.04 -7.63
CA LEU A 131 -2.10 -9.47 -6.27
C LEU A 131 -2.32 -10.98 -6.18
N TYR A 132 -1.34 -11.68 -5.66
CA TYR A 132 -1.40 -13.12 -5.40
C TYR A 132 -1.46 -13.33 -3.90
N LEU A 133 -2.42 -14.11 -3.44
CA LEU A 133 -2.66 -14.41 -2.05
C LEU A 133 -2.78 -15.92 -1.87
N THR A 134 -2.01 -16.47 -0.95
CA THR A 134 -2.14 -17.84 -0.44
C THR A 134 -2.79 -17.76 0.94
N PRO A 135 -4.13 -17.92 1.06
CA PRO A 135 -4.88 -17.68 2.30
C PRO A 135 -4.33 -18.37 3.54
N GLU A 136 -3.96 -19.65 3.44
CA GLU A 136 -3.47 -20.45 4.58
C GLU A 136 -2.15 -19.92 5.15
N LYS A 137 -1.34 -19.24 4.32
CA LYS A 137 -0.08 -18.61 4.75
C LYS A 137 -0.30 -17.19 5.25
N ALA A 138 -1.22 -16.46 4.62
CA ALA A 138 -1.46 -15.06 4.96
C ALA A 138 -2.24 -14.91 6.26
N PHE A 139 -3.21 -15.79 6.53
CA PHE A 139 -4.11 -15.66 7.66
C PHE A 139 -4.00 -16.86 8.61
N TRP A 140 -3.44 -16.61 9.79
CA TRP A 140 -3.50 -17.55 10.89
C TRP A 140 -4.96 -17.89 11.22
N ARG A 141 -5.34 -19.17 11.18
CA ARG A 141 -6.70 -19.73 11.44
C ARG A 141 -7.70 -19.67 10.28
N VAL A 142 -7.26 -19.39 9.06
CA VAL A 142 -8.11 -19.58 7.86
C VAL A 142 -7.79 -20.93 7.24
N TYR A 143 -8.70 -21.89 7.43
CA TYR A 143 -8.63 -23.22 6.83
C TYR A 143 -9.37 -23.24 5.50
N SER A 144 -8.81 -22.58 4.48
CA SER A 144 -9.43 -22.52 3.17
C SER A 144 -8.78 -23.48 2.18
N PRO A 145 -9.54 -24.29 1.44
CA PRO A 145 -9.02 -25.14 0.37
C PRO A 145 -8.44 -24.36 -0.81
N LEU A 146 -8.61 -23.03 -0.87
CA LEU A 146 -8.06 -22.20 -1.94
C LEU A 146 -6.57 -22.02 -1.74
N LYS A 147 -5.78 -22.70 -2.57
CA LYS A 147 -4.31 -22.62 -2.50
C LYS A 147 -3.78 -21.26 -2.95
N ASN A 148 -4.30 -20.72 -4.06
CA ASN A 148 -3.82 -19.46 -4.63
C ASN A 148 -4.99 -18.63 -5.18
N LEU A 149 -5.10 -17.41 -4.69
CA LEU A 149 -6.02 -16.39 -5.18
C LEU A 149 -5.22 -15.36 -5.98
N ARG A 150 -5.56 -15.20 -7.25
CA ARG A 150 -5.12 -14.08 -8.07
C ARG A 150 -6.22 -13.04 -8.13
N PHE A 151 -5.87 -11.81 -7.81
CA PHE A 151 -6.68 -10.62 -8.06
C PHE A 151 -5.94 -9.77 -9.08
N GLU A 152 -6.60 -9.42 -10.16
CA GLU A 152 -5.99 -8.66 -11.26
C GLU A 152 -6.91 -7.52 -11.61
N VAL A 153 -6.31 -6.37 -11.89
CA VAL A 153 -7.06 -5.25 -12.46
C VAL A 153 -7.19 -5.52 -13.96
N PRO A 154 -8.41 -5.63 -14.51
CA PRO A 154 -8.63 -6.15 -15.86
C PRO A 154 -7.99 -5.27 -16.94
N ASP A 155 -7.88 -3.96 -16.69
CA ASP A 155 -7.35 -3.00 -17.65
C ASP A 155 -5.88 -2.66 -17.37
N ARG A 156 -5.07 -2.73 -18.42
CA ARG A 156 -3.71 -2.18 -18.41
C ARG A 156 -3.79 -0.66 -18.42
N LEU A 157 -3.01 -0.02 -17.57
CA LEU A 157 -2.85 1.44 -17.60
C LEU A 157 -1.82 1.83 -18.65
N SER A 158 -2.21 2.73 -19.56
CA SER A 158 -1.24 3.40 -20.42
C SER A 158 -0.47 4.45 -19.63
N LEU A 159 0.85 4.31 -19.58
CA LEU A 159 1.76 5.26 -18.94
C LEU A 159 2.28 6.33 -19.92
N GLY A 160 2.05 6.13 -21.22
CA GLY A 160 2.52 7.01 -22.30
C GLY A 160 3.89 6.60 -22.85
N ASP A 161 4.63 7.59 -23.36
CA ASP A 161 5.93 7.39 -24.02
C ASP A 161 7.00 6.86 -23.06
N GLU A 162 7.75 5.82 -23.46
CA GLU A 162 8.83 5.19 -22.67
C GLU A 162 9.95 6.15 -22.20
N LYS A 163 10.11 7.30 -22.86
CA LYS A 163 11.10 8.33 -22.51
C LYS A 163 10.63 9.26 -21.40
N LYS A 164 9.34 9.26 -21.08
CA LYS A 164 8.73 10.10 -20.03
C LYS A 164 8.41 9.27 -18.79
N SER A 165 8.33 9.94 -17.65
CA SER A 165 7.69 9.34 -16.48
C SER A 165 6.18 9.55 -16.52
N PHE A 166 5.43 8.67 -15.86
CA PHE A 166 4.02 8.84 -15.55
C PHE A 166 3.88 9.27 -14.10
N LEU A 167 3.01 10.24 -13.81
CA LEU A 167 2.74 10.76 -12.47
C LEU A 167 1.25 10.73 -12.15
N CYS A 168 0.90 10.21 -10.98
CA CYS A 168 -0.42 10.28 -10.42
C CYS A 168 -0.34 10.58 -8.92
N ASP A 169 -0.77 11.78 -8.55
CA ASP A 169 -0.89 12.29 -7.18
C ASP A 169 -2.34 12.22 -6.65
N LYS A 170 -3.25 11.70 -7.47
CA LYS A 170 -4.65 11.48 -7.10
C LYS A 170 -4.79 10.19 -6.33
N LYS A 171 -5.50 10.24 -5.19
CA LYS A 171 -5.83 9.04 -4.42
C LYS A 171 -6.65 8.07 -5.26
N GLU A 172 -6.11 6.89 -5.44
CA GLU A 172 -6.74 5.76 -6.12
C GLU A 172 -7.13 4.71 -5.08
N THR A 173 -8.33 4.13 -5.22
CA THR A 173 -8.76 3.01 -4.39
C THR A 173 -9.21 1.85 -5.25
N VAL A 174 -8.56 0.71 -5.09
CA VAL A 174 -8.94 -0.52 -5.78
C VAL A 174 -9.46 -1.52 -4.78
N PHE A 175 -10.60 -2.10 -5.15
CA PHE A 175 -11.25 -3.11 -4.34
C PHE A 175 -11.34 -4.41 -5.11
N PHE A 176 -10.80 -5.47 -4.52
CA PHE A 176 -10.87 -6.82 -5.01
C PHE A 176 -11.75 -7.66 -4.10
N LYS A 177 -12.62 -8.47 -4.69
CA LYS A 177 -13.45 -9.44 -3.98
C LYS A 177 -13.38 -10.79 -4.68
N LYS A 178 -13.07 -11.83 -3.91
CA LYS A 178 -13.25 -13.22 -4.32
C LYS A 178 -14.06 -13.94 -3.26
N VAL A 179 -15.09 -14.66 -3.70
CA VAL A 179 -15.81 -15.60 -2.86
C VAL A 179 -15.32 -17.01 -3.21
N SER A 180 -15.06 -17.84 -2.21
CA SER A 180 -14.75 -19.25 -2.44
C SER A 180 -15.93 -19.89 -3.16
N GLN A 181 -15.66 -20.54 -4.28
CA GLN A 181 -16.70 -21.29 -5.01
C GLN A 181 -17.04 -22.62 -4.30
N ARG A 182 -16.24 -23.04 -3.31
CA ARG A 182 -16.54 -24.19 -2.47
C ARG A 182 -17.42 -23.73 -1.30
N SER A 183 -18.25 -24.64 -0.78
CA SER A 183 -19.17 -24.44 0.36
C SER A 183 -18.50 -24.12 1.71
N ASP A 184 -17.25 -23.65 1.71
CA ASP A 184 -16.51 -23.28 2.93
C ASP A 184 -16.96 -21.94 3.53
N GLY A 185 -17.70 -21.14 2.76
CA GLY A 185 -18.29 -19.86 3.16
C GLY A 185 -17.29 -18.69 3.22
N TYR A 186 -16.04 -18.87 2.77
CA TYR A 186 -15.03 -17.80 2.86
C TYR A 186 -15.17 -16.75 1.75
N GLU A 187 -15.11 -15.49 2.15
CA GLU A 187 -15.01 -14.32 1.29
C GLU A 187 -13.71 -13.56 1.57
N TYR A 188 -12.97 -13.25 0.51
CA TYR A 188 -11.69 -12.55 0.53
C TYR A 188 -11.87 -11.17 -0.08
N LEU A 189 -11.58 -10.15 0.72
CA LEU A 189 -11.69 -8.76 0.33
C LEU A 189 -10.32 -8.12 0.45
N VAL A 190 -9.88 -7.43 -0.60
CA VAL A 190 -8.66 -6.64 -0.58
C VAL A 190 -8.99 -5.23 -1.02
N LYS A 191 -8.66 -4.25 -0.17
CA LYS A 191 -8.76 -2.83 -0.47
C LYS A 191 -7.35 -2.26 -0.50
N MET A 192 -6.91 -1.77 -1.65
CA MET A 192 -5.64 -1.09 -1.81
C MET A 192 -5.88 0.38 -2.10
N GLU A 193 -5.21 1.27 -1.36
CA GLU A 193 -5.27 2.71 -1.59
C GLU A 193 -3.87 3.21 -1.97
N THR A 194 -3.74 3.79 -3.15
CA THR A 194 -2.50 4.43 -3.63
C THR A 194 -2.69 5.94 -3.56
N THR A 195 -1.84 6.66 -2.83
CA THR A 195 -1.94 8.12 -2.68
C THR A 195 -0.95 8.86 -3.56
N TYR A 196 0.14 8.19 -3.94
CA TYR A 196 1.13 8.73 -4.86
C TYR A 196 1.72 7.61 -5.70
N PHE A 197 1.88 7.85 -6.99
CA PHE A 197 2.49 6.93 -7.93
C PHE A 197 3.22 7.68 -9.03
N GLN A 198 4.55 7.52 -9.12
CA GLN A 198 5.33 8.00 -10.24
C GLN A 198 6.20 6.86 -10.78
N VAL A 199 6.19 6.63 -12.09
CA VAL A 199 6.92 5.50 -12.67
C VAL A 199 7.48 5.83 -14.04
N GLN A 200 8.65 5.27 -14.36
CA GLN A 200 9.20 5.26 -15.71
C GLN A 200 9.82 3.87 -15.95
N ALA A 201 9.66 3.36 -17.17
CA ALA A 201 10.18 2.05 -17.55
C ALA A 201 10.86 2.10 -18.92
N PHE A 202 11.74 1.12 -19.17
CA PHE A 202 12.47 0.86 -20.41
C PHE A 202 13.53 1.89 -20.83
N SER A 203 13.18 3.17 -20.96
CA SER A 203 14.05 4.21 -21.54
C SER A 203 14.50 5.26 -20.52
N ILE A 204 15.19 4.80 -19.47
CA ILE A 204 15.68 5.67 -18.39
C ILE A 204 17.13 6.10 -18.69
N LYS A 205 17.38 7.41 -18.65
CA LYS A 205 18.71 7.99 -18.80
C LYS A 205 19.18 8.58 -17.46
N GLY A 206 20.35 8.16 -17.00
CA GLY A 206 20.91 8.61 -15.71
C GLY A 206 20.35 7.83 -14.51
N GLN A 207 20.25 8.49 -13.36
CA GLN A 207 19.92 7.88 -12.05
C GLN A 207 18.51 8.24 -11.54
N GLY A 208 17.68 8.90 -12.35
CA GLY A 208 16.38 9.42 -11.94
C GLY A 208 15.35 9.40 -13.05
N PHE A 209 14.17 9.94 -12.75
CA PHE A 209 13.13 10.17 -13.77
C PHE A 209 13.65 11.14 -14.85
N SER A 210 13.06 11.04 -16.04
CA SER A 210 13.33 11.97 -17.13
C SER A 210 13.11 13.42 -16.72
N SER A 211 13.87 14.33 -17.33
CA SER A 211 13.63 15.78 -17.22
C SER A 211 12.45 16.27 -18.08
N TYR A 212 11.86 15.39 -18.90
CA TYR A 212 10.63 15.70 -19.63
C TYR A 212 9.45 15.77 -18.67
N ASP A 213 8.48 16.62 -18.99
CA ASP A 213 7.21 16.70 -18.26
C ASP A 213 6.54 15.33 -18.18
N PRO A 214 6.13 14.88 -16.98
CA PRO A 214 5.51 13.58 -16.82
C PRO A 214 4.15 13.51 -17.52
N THR A 215 3.76 12.32 -17.97
CA THR A 215 2.38 12.02 -18.33
C THR A 215 1.55 11.99 -17.04
N GLU A 216 0.68 12.98 -16.84
CA GLU A 216 -0.18 13.03 -15.65
C GLU A 216 -1.45 12.18 -15.81
N CYS A 217 -1.89 11.57 -14.71
CA CYS A 217 -3.17 10.87 -14.68
C CYS A 217 -4.35 11.86 -14.74
N LYS A 218 -5.24 11.70 -15.73
CA LYS A 218 -6.44 12.54 -15.85
C LYS A 218 -7.40 12.29 -14.68
N ASP A 219 -7.57 11.04 -14.29
CA ASP A 219 -8.39 10.58 -13.17
C ASP A 219 -7.66 9.45 -12.44
N ALA A 220 -8.17 9.02 -11.28
CA ALA A 220 -7.64 7.90 -10.55
C ALA A 220 -7.89 6.59 -11.33
N PRO A 221 -6.88 6.05 -12.04
CA PRO A 221 -7.09 5.27 -13.26
C PRO A 221 -7.69 3.88 -13.06
N TRP A 222 -7.70 3.37 -11.83
CA TRP A 222 -8.31 2.08 -11.50
C TRP A 222 -9.33 2.17 -10.36
N SER A 223 -9.90 3.35 -10.13
CA SER A 223 -10.94 3.51 -9.12
C SER A 223 -12.18 2.73 -9.53
N ALA A 224 -12.37 1.54 -8.98
CA ALA A 224 -13.61 0.80 -9.14
C ALA A 224 -14.72 1.52 -8.34
N PRO A 225 -15.96 1.60 -8.86
CA PRO A 225 -17.09 2.05 -8.06
C PRO A 225 -17.26 1.09 -6.88
N ILE A 226 -16.82 1.52 -5.70
CA ILE A 226 -16.97 0.73 -4.48
C ILE A 226 -18.46 0.67 -4.17
N SER A 227 -19.05 -0.53 -4.15
CA SER A 227 -20.41 -0.67 -3.66
C SER A 227 -20.43 -0.22 -2.19
N LYS A 228 -21.31 0.74 -1.85
CA LYS A 228 -21.35 1.43 -0.55
C LYS A 228 -21.34 0.47 0.65
N ASN A 229 -21.90 -0.72 0.48
CA ASN A 229 -22.04 -1.75 1.53
C ASN A 229 -20.69 -2.33 1.98
N ILE A 230 -19.69 -2.39 1.09
CA ILE A 230 -18.39 -2.99 1.39
C ILE A 230 -17.48 -1.99 2.10
N ALA A 231 -17.48 -0.73 1.65
CA ALA A 231 -16.72 0.34 2.29
C ALA A 231 -17.11 0.50 3.77
N PHE A 232 -18.41 0.41 4.07
CA PHE A 232 -18.93 0.54 5.42
C PHE A 232 -18.40 -0.56 6.36
N ALA A 233 -18.35 -1.81 5.89
CA ALA A 233 -17.89 -2.93 6.71
C ALA A 233 -16.41 -2.81 7.13
N ILE A 234 -15.55 -2.28 6.26
CA ILE A 234 -14.12 -2.08 6.57
C ILE A 234 -13.92 -0.92 7.55
N ILE A 235 -14.70 0.15 7.42
CA ILE A 235 -14.60 1.34 8.27
C ILE A 235 -15.13 1.05 9.69
N VAL A 236 -16.29 0.41 9.81
CA VAL A 236 -16.93 0.13 11.11
C VAL A 236 -16.08 -0.84 11.94
N GLY A 237 -15.47 -1.85 11.32
CA GLY A 237 -14.59 -2.78 12.04
C GLY A 237 -13.33 -2.10 12.61
N SER A 238 -12.80 -1.08 11.95
CA SER A 238 -11.57 -0.39 12.40
C SER A 238 -11.81 0.58 13.55
N VAL A 239 -12.91 1.32 13.53
CA VAL A 239 -13.24 2.32 14.56
C VAL A 239 -13.69 1.65 15.85
N VAL A 240 -14.54 0.62 15.77
CA VAL A 240 -15.01 -0.11 16.95
C VAL A 240 -13.86 -0.85 17.63
N GLY A 241 -12.96 -1.47 16.86
CA GLY A 241 -11.77 -2.13 17.40
C GLY A 241 -10.84 -1.16 18.14
N GLY A 242 -10.60 0.04 17.56
CA GLY A 242 -9.77 1.07 18.19
C GLY A 242 -10.36 1.62 19.49
N ILE A 243 -11.68 1.87 19.51
CA ILE A 243 -12.37 2.34 20.71
C ILE A 243 -12.30 1.29 21.81
N VAL A 244 -12.64 0.03 21.53
CA VAL A 244 -12.60 -1.04 22.54
C VAL A 244 -11.20 -1.23 23.11
N LEU A 245 -10.16 -1.19 22.27
CA LEU A 245 -8.77 -1.31 22.74
C LEU A 245 -8.38 -0.16 23.67
N MET A 246 -8.74 1.08 23.31
CA MET A 246 -8.50 2.25 24.16
C MET A 246 -9.23 2.16 25.49
N THR A 247 -10.49 1.70 25.50
CA THR A 247 -11.25 1.52 26.74
C THR A 247 -10.59 0.49 27.66
N VAL A 248 -10.12 -0.64 27.11
CA VAL A 248 -9.41 -1.67 27.88
C VAL A 248 -8.12 -1.11 28.47
N VAL A 249 -7.32 -0.38 27.69
CA VAL A 249 -6.08 0.24 28.18
C VAL A 249 -6.37 1.22 29.33
N VAL A 250 -7.39 2.08 29.18
CA VAL A 250 -7.79 3.01 30.24
C VAL A 250 -8.21 2.27 31.51
N VAL A 251 -9.03 1.22 31.38
CA VAL A 251 -9.47 0.42 32.54
C VAL A 251 -8.27 -0.24 33.23
N VAL A 252 -7.34 -0.83 32.48
CA VAL A 252 -6.13 -1.46 33.03
C VAL A 252 -5.27 -0.43 33.76
N VAL A 253 -5.01 0.73 33.16
CA VAL A 253 -4.22 1.81 33.77
C VAL A 253 -4.89 2.32 35.04
N VAL A 254 -6.19 2.61 35.02
CA VAL A 254 -6.95 3.07 36.20
C VAL A 254 -6.90 2.02 37.31
N THR A 255 -7.00 0.74 36.98
CA THR A 255 -6.94 -0.36 37.95
C THR A 255 -5.55 -0.44 38.59
N ILE A 256 -4.47 -0.36 37.79
CA ILE A 256 -3.09 -0.35 38.31
C ILE A 256 -2.86 0.86 39.22
N VAL A 257 -3.33 2.05 38.82
CA VAL A 257 -3.20 3.28 39.63
C VAL A 257 -3.96 3.15 40.96
N ARG A 258 -5.19 2.62 40.95
CA ARG A 258 -5.97 2.38 42.18
C ARG A 258 -5.29 1.38 43.11
N VAL A 259 -4.78 0.27 42.58
CA VAL A 259 -4.07 -0.74 43.38
C VAL A 259 -2.80 -0.16 44.01
N ARG A 260 -2.02 0.65 43.27
CA ARG A 260 -0.86 1.35 43.83
C ARG A 260 -1.26 2.32 44.95
N ARG A 261 -2.27 3.16 44.70
CA ARG A 261 -2.74 4.14 45.69
C ARG A 261 -3.26 3.49 46.98
N ASN A 262 -3.95 2.35 46.88
CA ASN A 262 -4.40 1.60 48.05
C ASN A 262 -3.25 0.91 48.79
N ARG A 263 -2.16 0.57 48.10
CA ARG A 263 -0.93 0.05 48.73
C ARG A 263 -0.20 1.15 49.50
N ASP A 264 -0.14 2.35 48.95
CA ASP A 264 0.49 3.51 49.60
C ASP A 264 -0.35 4.07 50.76
N SER A 265 -1.68 3.90 50.70
CA SER A 265 -2.61 4.28 51.78
C SER A 265 -2.78 3.18 52.85
N GLY A 266 -2.21 1.98 52.61
CA GLY A 266 -2.21 0.84 53.52
C GLY A 266 -0.88 0.67 54.28
N ALA A 267 -0.10 1.74 54.38
CA ALA A 267 0.98 1.82 55.35
C ALA A 267 0.37 2.04 56.75
N LEU A 268 0.50 0.99 57.56
CA LEU A 268 0.62 1.00 59.02
C LEU A 268 1.18 2.31 59.60
#